data_AF-A0A348AG56-F1
#
_entry.id   AF-A0A348AG56-F1
#
_cell.length_a   1.000
_cell.length_b   1.000
_cell.length_c   1.000
_cell.angle_alpha   90.00
_cell.angle_beta   90.00
_cell.angle_gamma   90.00
#
_symmetry.space_group_name_H-M   'P 1'
#
loop_
_entity.id
_entity.type
_entity.pdbx_description
1 polymer ?
#
loop_
_entity_poly.entity_id
_entity_poly.type
_entity_poly.pdbx_seq_one_letter_code
_entity_poly.pdbx_strand_id
1 'polypeptide(L)' 'MANMCSLCGIAEIQSDGKRWCLKYQVDVSDGSKEIKPDCYYFIEPQSEAGEPMSASQNLMLKEWELASRRMRGPV' A
#
# COMPACT_ATOMS: atom_id res chain seq x y z
N MET A 1 -4.72 -10.28 9.58
CA MET A 1 -3.64 -9.39 9.07
C MET A 1 -3.69 -9.17 7.55
N ALA A 2 -4.31 -10.03 6.74
CA ALA A 2 -4.40 -9.85 5.27
C ALA A 2 -5.46 -8.83 4.79
N ASN A 3 -6.55 -8.62 5.54
CA ASN A 3 -7.71 -7.81 5.11
C ASN A 3 -7.46 -6.28 5.06
N MET A 4 -6.26 -5.80 5.36
CA MET A 4 -5.97 -4.36 5.36
C MET A 4 -5.39 -3.86 4.04
N CYS A 5 -4.77 -4.70 3.19
CA CYS A 5 -4.10 -4.18 1.99
C CYS A 5 -5.04 -3.49 0.99
N SER A 6 -6.28 -3.99 0.88
CA SER A 6 -7.34 -3.36 0.09
C SER A 6 -7.71 -1.96 0.60
N LEU A 7 -7.52 -1.70 1.89
CA LEU A 7 -7.80 -0.42 2.55
C LEU A 7 -6.62 0.57 2.46
N CYS A 8 -5.40 0.12 2.18
CA CYS A 8 -4.19 0.95 2.24
C CYS A 8 -3.68 1.42 0.86
N GLY A 9 -4.37 1.07 -0.24
CA GLY A 9 -3.93 1.42 -1.59
C GLY A 9 -2.73 0.61 -2.11
N ILE A 10 -2.34 -0.47 -1.42
CA ILE A 10 -1.19 -1.34 -1.76
C ILE A 10 -1.64 -2.71 -2.33
N ALA A 11 -2.92 -2.82 -2.68
CA ALA A 11 -3.47 -4.00 -3.34
C ALA A 11 -3.61 -3.72 -4.84
N GLU A 12 -3.16 -4.66 -5.67
CA GLU A 12 -3.27 -4.60 -7.11
C GLU A 12 -4.42 -5.50 -7.59
N ILE A 13 -5.15 -5.07 -8.61
CA ILE A 13 -6.18 -5.91 -9.25
C ILE A 13 -5.48 -6.83 -10.23
N GLN A 14 -5.60 -8.13 -10.01
CA GLN A 14 -5.09 -9.17 -10.89
C GLN A 14 -6.05 -9.42 -12.06
N SER A 15 -5.55 -10.11 -13.10
CA SER A 15 -6.29 -10.45 -14.32
C SER A 15 -7.56 -11.27 -14.07
N ASP A 16 -7.61 -12.01 -12.96
CA ASP A 16 -8.75 -12.83 -12.52
C ASP A 16 -9.79 -12.01 -11.73
N GLY A 17 -9.59 -10.69 -11.61
CA GLY A 17 -10.46 -9.77 -10.87
C GLY A 17 -10.24 -9.81 -9.36
N LYS A 18 -9.32 -10.65 -8.85
CA LYS A 18 -8.97 -10.65 -7.42
C LYS A 18 -8.03 -9.51 -7.09
N ARG A 19 -8.01 -9.13 -5.82
CA ARG A 19 -7.03 -8.18 -5.29
C ARG A 19 -5.88 -8.93 -4.66
N TRP A 20 -4.66 -8.63 -5.10
CA TRP A 20 -3.44 -9.18 -4.55
C TRP A 20 -2.74 -8.14 -3.67
N CYS A 21 -2.45 -8.49 -2.43
CA CYS A 21 -1.64 -7.63 -1.58
C CYS A 21 -0.16 -7.76 -1.94
N LEU A 22 0.45 -6.69 -2.47
CA LEU A 22 1.86 -6.71 -2.86
C LEU A 22 2.81 -6.87 -1.65
N LYS A 23 2.42 -6.37 -0.48
CA LYS A 23 3.24 -6.46 0.74
C LYS A 23 3.33 -7.86 1.33
N TYR A 24 2.18 -8.52 1.48
CA TYR A 24 2.10 -9.82 2.16
C TYR A 24 2.02 -11.00 1.20
N GLN A 25 1.90 -10.74 -0.11
CA GLN A 25 1.82 -11.76 -1.15
C GLN A 25 0.67 -12.75 -0.88
N VAL A 26 -0.52 -12.21 -0.66
CA VAL A 26 -1.75 -12.98 -0.39
C VAL A 26 -2.93 -12.40 -1.16
N ASP A 27 -3.85 -13.28 -1.54
CA ASP A 27 -5.17 -12.91 -2.06
C ASP A 27 -5.99 -12.21 -0.97
N VAL A 28 -6.58 -11.07 -1.32
CA VAL A 28 -7.44 -10.30 -0.43
C VAL A 28 -8.89 -10.51 -0.88
N SER A 29 -9.59 -11.35 -0.12
CA SER A 29 -10.95 -11.80 -0.47
C SER A 29 -12.04 -10.76 -0.19
N ASP A 30 -11.75 -9.71 0.57
CA ASP A 30 -12.78 -8.78 1.07
C ASP A 30 -12.67 -7.37 0.49
N GLY A 31 -13.74 -6.99 -0.19
CA GLY A 31 -13.86 -5.86 -1.12
C GLY A 31 -14.36 -4.57 -0.48
N SER A 32 -13.79 -4.15 0.64
CA SER A 32 -13.96 -2.76 1.05
C SER A 32 -13.24 -1.86 0.04
N LYS A 33 -14.00 -0.97 -0.62
CA LYS A 33 -13.48 0.09 -1.50
C LYS A 33 -13.03 1.33 -0.70
N GLU A 34 -13.37 1.38 0.58
CA GLU A 34 -13.06 2.52 1.44
C GLU A 34 -11.59 2.46 1.86
N ILE A 35 -10.79 3.38 1.37
CA ILE A 35 -9.44 3.59 1.86
C ILE A 35 -9.56 4.07 3.31
N LYS A 36 -8.96 3.36 4.26
CA LYS A 36 -8.92 3.80 5.67
C LYS A 36 -7.58 4.46 5.96
N PRO A 37 -7.55 5.76 6.30
CA PRO A 37 -6.31 6.47 6.59
C PRO A 37 -5.58 5.94 7.84
N ASP A 38 -6.26 5.18 8.70
CA ASP A 38 -5.65 4.51 9.87
C ASP A 38 -4.80 3.27 9.53
N CYS A 39 -4.60 2.96 8.25
CA CYS A 39 -3.69 1.89 7.89
C CYS A 39 -2.21 2.32 8.04
N TYR A 40 -1.42 1.49 8.73
CA TYR A 40 0.02 1.72 8.94
C TYR A 40 0.82 1.86 7.63
N TYR A 41 0.37 1.17 6.57
CA TYR A 41 0.97 1.23 5.23
C TYR A 41 0.19 2.14 4.27
N PHE A 42 -0.75 2.95 4.77
CA PHE A 42 -1.42 3.94 3.92
C PHE A 42 -0.41 4.96 3.42
N ILE A 43 -0.50 5.25 2.13
CA ILE A 43 0.19 6.33 1.46
C ILE A 43 -0.83 7.05 0.57
N GLU A 44 -0.80 8.38 0.59
CA GLU A 44 -1.65 9.16 -0.30
C GLU A 44 -1.28 8.87 -1.76
N PRO A 45 -2.25 8.77 -2.69
CA PRO A 45 -1.96 8.54 -4.10
C PRO A 45 -0.95 9.56 -4.62
N GLN A 46 0.23 9.09 -4.99
CA GLN A 46 1.28 9.91 -5.56
C GLN A 46 1.18 9.90 -7.08
N SER A 47 1.60 10.99 -7.72
CA SER A 47 1.78 11.05 -9.17
C SER A 47 3.18 11.55 -9.50
N GLU A 48 3.81 10.91 -10.48
CA GLU A 48 5.12 11.28 -11.00
C GLU A 48 4.95 11.69 -12.47
N ALA A 49 5.43 12.88 -12.83
CA ALA A 49 5.24 13.45 -14.17
C ALA A 49 3.76 13.53 -14.65
N GLY A 50 2.80 13.57 -13.72
CA GLY A 50 1.36 13.60 -14.03
C GLY A 50 0.71 12.23 -14.16
N GLU A 51 1.47 11.14 -14.11
CA GLU A 51 0.94 9.78 -14.08
C GLU A 51 0.81 9.26 -12.64
N PRO A 52 -0.32 8.64 -12.27
CA PRO A 52 -0.48 8.04 -10.94
C PRO A 52 0.49 6.87 -10.78
N MET A 53 1.18 6.84 -9.64
CA MET A 53 2.11 5.75 -9.33
C MET A 53 1.36 4.43 -9.14
N SER A 54 2.00 3.32 -9.54
CA SER A 54 1.47 1.98 -9.34
C SER A 54 1.42 1.60 -7.85
N ALA A 55 0.64 0.56 -7.52
CA ALA A 55 0.58 0.05 -6.14
C ALA A 55 1.95 -0.43 -5.63
N SER A 56 2.82 -0.93 -6.52
CA SER A 56 4.18 -1.36 -6.16
C SER A 56 5.11 -0.19 -5.87
N GLN A 57 5.04 0.89 -6.66
CA GLN A 57 5.81 2.11 -6.43
C GLN A 57 5.38 2.79 -5.13
N ASN A 58 4.07 2.90 -4.88
CA ASN A 58 3.53 3.44 -3.64
C ASN A 58 3.97 2.63 -2.42
N LEU A 59 3.99 1.29 -2.51
CA LEU A 59 4.49 0.43 -1.45
C LEU A 59 5.98 0.68 -1.17
N MET A 60 6.81 0.79 -2.20
CA MET A 60 8.24 1.05 -2.05
C MET A 60 8.51 2.37 -1.32
N LEU A 61 7.81 3.45 -1.71
CA LEU A 61 7.90 4.74 -1.04
C LEU A 61 7.51 4.65 0.43
N LYS A 62 6.43 3.92 0.73
CA LYS A 62 5.97 3.75 2.12
C LYS A 62 6.98 2.97 2.96
N GLU A 63 7.60 1.95 2.40
CA GLU A 63 8.65 1.18 3.10
C GLU A 63 9.88 2.02 3.39
N TRP A 64 10.30 2.88 2.45
CA TRP A 64 11.38 3.84 2.67
C TRP A 64 11.04 4.85 3.75
N GLU A 65 9.82 5.40 3.74
CA GLU A 65 9.34 6.31 4.78
C GLU A 65 9.43 5.65 6.17
N LEU A 66 8.89 4.43 6.30
CA LEU A 66 8.90 3.67 7.56
C LEU A 66 10.32 3.30 8.00
N ALA A 67 11.21 2.94 7.07
CA ALA A 67 12.62 2.68 7.36
C ALA A 67 13.32 3.95 7.86
N SER A 68 13.10 5.10 7.22
CA SER A 68 13.69 6.39 7.63
C SER A 68 13.26 6.83 9.03
N ARG A 69 12.00 6.56 9.41
CA ARG A 69 11.48 6.82 10.75
C ARG A 69 12.19 5.98 11.82
N ARG A 70 12.59 4.75 11.49
CA ARG A 70 13.38 3.87 12.39
C ARG A 70 14.85 4.29 12.48
N MET A 71 15.37 5.02 11.50
CA MET A 71 16.74 5.54 11.51
C MET A 71 16.90 6.82 12.36
N ARG A 72 15.79 7.47 12.78
CA ARG A 72 15.82 8.51 13.81
C ARG A 72 15.93 7.86 15.19
N GLY A 73 17.13 7.38 15.52
CA GLY A 73 17.52 7.10 16.91
C GLY A 73 17.53 8.38 17.76
N PRO A 74 17.54 8.28 19.09
CA PRO A 74 17.54 9.45 19.96
C PRO A 74 18.77 10.31 19.66
N VAL A 75 18.54 11.60 19.45
CA VAL A 75 19.58 12.63 19.32
C VAL A 75 20.24 12.84 20.67
#